data_AF-A0A941ICT6-F1
#
_entry.id   AF-A0A941ICT6-F1
#
_cell.length_a   1.000
_cell.length_b   1.000
_cell.length_c   1.000
_cell.angle_alpha   90.00
_cell.angle_beta   90.00
_cell.angle_gamma   90.00
#
_symmetry.space_group_name_H-M   'P 1'
#
loop_
_entity.id
_entity.type
_entity.pdbx_description
1 polymer ?
#
loop_
_entity_poly.entity_id
_entity_poly.type
_entity_poly.pdbx_seq_one_letter_code
_entity_poly.pdbx_strand_id
1 'polypeptide(L)'
;MVDKQVQKRGWKHFTIFTIIVGLIVGTASVISDNLFLLGDISFTKFVVSYLSIMINSLPMWFILAMFVGYTFSKSLKEAALFAVIYTIVAITFYFVIGYFYDDNAISTPITTYVEWYGASALGGIIGGVIGFFLRKTPFVLLILLAGLLFQLYINGMSSWNNIIGISQNITFCLMILSILIYLVTSKISSCPKTQLPNSISK
;
A
#
# COMPACT_ATOMS: atom_id res chain seq x y z
N MET A 1 23.04 -0.46 -27.16
CA MET A 1 23.13 -1.72 -26.37
C MET A 1 23.00 -1.48 -24.86
N VAL A 2 23.50 -0.37 -24.32
CA VAL A 2 23.40 0.00 -22.89
C VAL A 2 21.94 0.15 -22.41
N ASP A 3 21.07 0.84 -23.15
CA ASP A 3 19.66 1.02 -22.75
C ASP A 3 18.86 -0.29 -22.63
N LYS A 4 19.10 -1.25 -23.54
CA LYS A 4 18.44 -2.56 -23.49
C LYS A 4 18.86 -3.35 -22.25
N GLN A 5 20.11 -3.23 -21.81
CA GLN A 5 20.59 -3.91 -20.59
C GLN A 5 20.06 -3.24 -19.32
N VAL A 6 20.01 -1.90 -19.27
CA VAL A 6 19.43 -1.15 -18.13
C VAL A 6 17.93 -1.42 -18.02
N GLN A 7 17.21 -1.44 -19.13
CA GLN A 7 15.78 -1.79 -19.17
C GLN A 7 15.55 -3.23 -18.70
N LYS A 8 16.30 -4.21 -19.24
CA LYS A 8 16.21 -5.62 -18.83
C LYS A 8 16.50 -5.82 -17.33
N ARG A 9 17.45 -5.07 -16.77
CA ARG A 9 17.74 -5.08 -15.33
C ARG A 9 16.57 -4.55 -14.50
N GLY A 10 15.94 -3.45 -14.92
CA GLY A 10 14.77 -2.87 -14.23
C GLY A 10 13.59 -3.85 -14.15
N TRP A 11 13.26 -4.50 -15.26
CA TRP A 11 12.21 -5.52 -15.31
C TRP A 11 12.48 -6.72 -14.41
N LYS A 12 13.74 -7.21 -14.34
CA LYS A 12 14.10 -8.30 -13.45
C LYS A 12 13.83 -7.98 -11.97
N HIS A 13 14.20 -6.78 -11.52
CA HIS A 13 13.98 -6.38 -10.12
C HIS A 13 12.49 -6.22 -9.82
N PHE A 14 11.73 -5.63 -10.77
CA PHE A 14 10.28 -5.53 -10.65
C PHE A 14 9.63 -6.91 -10.56
N THR A 15 9.98 -7.86 -11.44
CA THR A 15 9.43 -9.21 -11.42
C THR A 15 9.70 -9.93 -10.10
N ILE A 16 10.93 -9.87 -9.59
CA ILE A 16 11.28 -10.49 -8.30
C ILE A 16 10.49 -9.84 -7.16
N PHE A 17 10.42 -8.51 -7.13
CA PHE A 17 9.61 -7.77 -6.15
C PHE A 17 8.15 -8.21 -6.20
N THR A 18 7.54 -8.23 -7.38
CA THR A 18 6.13 -8.56 -7.57
C THR A 18 5.81 -9.97 -7.11
N ILE A 19 6.68 -10.95 -7.41
CA ILE A 19 6.48 -12.33 -6.96
C ILE A 19 6.59 -12.42 -5.43
N ILE A 20 7.66 -11.90 -4.84
CA ILE A 20 7.91 -12.04 -3.40
C ILE A 20 6.89 -11.27 -2.58
N VAL A 21 6.72 -9.97 -2.88
CA VAL A 21 5.81 -9.10 -2.11
C VAL A 21 4.36 -9.46 -2.41
N GLY A 22 4.02 -9.79 -3.66
CA GLY A 22 2.68 -10.26 -4.00
C GLY A 22 2.32 -11.54 -3.25
N LEU A 23 3.25 -12.49 -3.11
CA LEU A 23 3.03 -13.71 -2.33
C LEU A 23 2.83 -13.42 -0.84
N ILE A 24 3.66 -12.54 -0.25
CA ILE A 24 3.51 -12.12 1.15
C ILE A 24 2.15 -11.47 1.37
N VAL A 25 1.75 -10.54 0.50
CA VAL A 25 0.47 -9.84 0.59
C VAL A 25 -0.69 -10.81 0.43
N GLY A 26 -0.69 -11.65 -0.60
CA GLY A 26 -1.74 -12.65 -0.81
C GLY A 26 -1.88 -13.60 0.38
N THR A 27 -0.76 -14.11 0.91
CA THR A 27 -0.77 -15.01 2.08
C THR A 27 -1.29 -14.30 3.33
N ALA A 28 -0.78 -13.11 3.62
CA ALA A 28 -1.20 -12.32 4.77
C ALA A 28 -2.69 -11.95 4.72
N SER A 29 -3.21 -11.64 3.53
CA SER A 29 -4.63 -11.41 3.30
C SER A 29 -5.47 -12.65 3.60
N VAL A 30 -5.08 -13.83 3.11
CA VAL A 30 -5.79 -15.09 3.44
C VAL A 30 -5.74 -15.39 4.93
N ILE A 31 -4.58 -15.25 5.58
CA ILE A 31 -4.46 -15.44 7.03
C ILE A 31 -5.39 -14.48 7.76
N SER A 32 -5.41 -13.19 7.36
CA SER A 32 -6.23 -12.15 7.97
C SER A 32 -7.72 -12.50 7.94
N ASP A 33 -8.22 -13.00 6.81
CA ASP A 33 -9.64 -13.34 6.65
C ASP A 33 -10.04 -14.56 7.48
N ASN A 34 -9.07 -15.42 7.82
CA ASN A 34 -9.28 -16.67 8.56
C ASN A 34 -8.85 -16.57 10.04
N LEU A 35 -8.72 -15.36 10.59
CA LEU A 35 -8.25 -15.11 11.96
C LEU A 35 -9.20 -15.55 13.09
N PHE A 36 -10.41 -16.05 12.79
CA PHE A 36 -11.43 -16.48 13.76
C PHE A 36 -11.01 -17.62 14.73
N LEU A 37 -9.77 -18.09 14.69
CA LEU A 37 -9.25 -19.21 15.48
C LEU A 37 -8.52 -18.81 16.78
N LEU A 38 -8.63 -17.55 17.20
CA LEU A 38 -7.80 -17.02 18.30
C LEU A 38 -8.60 -16.86 19.59
N GLY A 39 -8.57 -17.92 20.41
CA GLY A 39 -8.78 -17.85 21.86
C GLY A 39 -7.64 -17.09 22.55
N ASP A 40 -7.06 -17.61 23.63
CA ASP A 40 -5.92 -16.97 24.30
C ASP A 40 -4.77 -16.64 23.32
N ILE A 41 -4.47 -15.35 23.21
CA ILE A 41 -3.53 -14.82 22.22
C ILE A 41 -2.12 -14.86 22.83
N SER A 42 -1.34 -15.87 22.46
CA SER A 42 0.10 -15.82 22.69
C SER A 42 0.73 -14.65 21.92
N PHE A 43 1.84 -14.11 22.41
CA PHE A 43 2.52 -12.98 21.77
C PHE A 43 2.79 -13.21 20.26
N THR A 44 3.20 -14.42 19.87
CA THR A 44 3.43 -14.79 18.46
C THR A 44 2.15 -14.72 17.63
N LYS A 45 1.04 -15.22 18.17
CA LYS A 45 -0.27 -15.15 17.50
C LYS A 45 -0.70 -13.69 17.33
N PHE A 46 -0.50 -12.85 18.34
CA PHE A 46 -0.76 -11.42 18.24
C PHE A 46 0.03 -10.79 17.09
N VAL A 47 1.36 -11.00 17.02
CA VAL A 47 2.21 -10.42 15.99
C VAL A 47 1.78 -10.85 14.58
N VAL A 48 1.54 -12.15 14.36
CA VAL A 48 1.11 -12.65 13.05
C VAL A 48 -0.25 -12.08 12.66
N SER A 49 -1.19 -12.00 13.60
CA SER A 49 -2.53 -11.45 13.36
C SER A 49 -2.48 -9.97 13.01
N TYR A 50 -1.74 -9.20 13.81
CA TYR A 50 -1.55 -7.78 13.60
C TYR A 50 -0.90 -7.52 12.23
N LEU A 51 0.19 -8.21 11.90
CA LEU A 51 0.84 -8.04 10.59
C LEU A 51 -0.09 -8.43 9.44
N SER A 52 -0.84 -9.52 9.58
CA SER A 52 -1.78 -9.99 8.55
C SER A 52 -2.89 -8.96 8.30
N ILE A 53 -3.53 -8.47 9.36
CA ILE A 53 -4.57 -7.43 9.28
C ILE A 53 -4.03 -6.12 8.74
N MET A 54 -2.81 -5.73 9.15
CA MET A 54 -2.18 -4.52 8.63
C MET A 54 -1.89 -4.64 7.14
N ILE A 55 -1.25 -5.73 6.71
CA ILE A 55 -0.93 -5.96 5.29
C ILE A 55 -2.23 -6.05 4.46
N ASN A 56 -3.27 -6.67 5.00
CA ASN A 56 -4.58 -6.79 4.34
C ASN A 56 -5.42 -5.50 4.38
N SER A 57 -4.93 -4.43 5.00
CA SER A 57 -5.67 -3.17 5.04
C SER A 57 -5.60 -2.43 3.69
N LEU A 58 -6.71 -1.78 3.31
CA LEU A 58 -6.78 -0.98 2.09
C LEU A 58 -5.65 0.06 1.99
N PRO A 59 -5.29 0.80 3.06
CA PRO A 59 -4.14 1.72 3.01
C PRO A 59 -2.83 1.04 2.65
N MET A 60 -2.56 -0.17 3.15
CA MET A 60 -1.31 -0.89 2.85
C MET A 60 -1.26 -1.39 1.41
N TRP A 61 -2.36 -1.95 0.90
CA TRP A 61 -2.48 -2.30 -0.52
C TRP A 61 -2.20 -1.10 -1.42
N PHE A 62 -2.75 0.06 -1.06
CA PHE A 62 -2.55 1.30 -1.79
C PHE A 62 -1.11 1.82 -1.72
N ILE A 63 -0.48 1.79 -0.54
CA ILE A 63 0.92 2.18 -0.34
C ILE A 63 1.85 1.31 -1.17
N LEU A 64 1.60 -0.01 -1.25
CA LEU A 64 2.44 -0.91 -2.04
C LEU A 64 2.29 -0.64 -3.55
N ALA A 65 1.08 -0.35 -4.03
CA ALA A 65 0.86 0.10 -5.42
C ALA A 65 1.57 1.44 -5.70
N MET A 66 1.49 2.39 -4.77
CA MET A 66 2.26 3.65 -4.83
C MET A 66 3.77 3.40 -4.86
N PHE A 67 4.27 2.50 -4.02
CA PHE A 67 5.68 2.14 -3.99
C PHE A 67 6.15 1.58 -5.34
N VAL A 68 5.34 0.75 -6.00
CA VAL A 68 5.65 0.24 -7.33
C VAL A 68 5.78 1.37 -8.34
N GLY A 69 4.79 2.28 -8.38
CA GLY A 69 4.83 3.47 -9.23
C GLY A 69 6.02 4.37 -8.93
N TYR A 70 6.33 4.59 -7.65
CA TYR A 70 7.44 5.41 -7.19
C TYR A 70 8.82 4.80 -7.47
N THR A 71 8.96 3.49 -7.52
CA THR A 71 10.28 2.84 -7.60
C THR A 71 10.62 2.35 -9.00
N PHE A 72 9.69 1.68 -9.69
CA PHE A 72 10.01 0.92 -10.90
C PHE A 72 9.68 1.64 -12.22
N SER A 73 8.85 2.68 -12.18
CA SER A 73 8.38 3.35 -13.39
C SER A 73 9.28 4.50 -13.85
N LYS A 74 9.35 4.74 -15.16
CA LYS A 74 9.98 5.95 -15.75
C LYS A 74 8.96 6.89 -16.37
N SER A 75 7.75 6.40 -16.64
CA SER A 75 6.65 7.19 -17.19
C SER A 75 5.34 6.90 -16.47
N LEU A 76 4.36 7.78 -16.62
CA LEU A 76 3.02 7.63 -16.06
C LEU A 76 2.35 6.31 -16.51
N LYS A 77 2.52 5.95 -17.80
CA LYS A 77 1.96 4.71 -18.36
C LYS A 77 2.61 3.47 -17.74
N GLU A 78 3.93 3.48 -17.58
CA GLU A 78 4.65 2.39 -16.90
C GLU A 78 4.25 2.29 -15.42
N ALA A 79 4.00 3.41 -14.75
CA ALA A 79 3.59 3.43 -13.35
C ALA A 79 2.24 2.74 -13.14
N ALA A 80 1.24 3.09 -13.97
CA ALA A 80 -0.04 2.44 -13.96
C ALA A 80 0.08 0.95 -14.30
N LEU A 81 0.81 0.61 -15.38
CA LEU A 81 0.95 -0.77 -15.83
C LEU A 81 1.64 -1.67 -14.79
N PHE A 82 2.78 -1.25 -14.23
CA PHE A 82 3.52 -2.04 -13.24
C PHE A 82 2.73 -2.20 -11.95
N ALA A 83 2.05 -1.15 -11.49
CA ALA A 83 1.21 -1.24 -10.31
C ALA A 83 0.01 -2.18 -10.52
N VAL A 84 -0.63 -2.16 -11.70
CA VAL A 84 -1.67 -3.14 -12.07
C VAL A 84 -1.12 -4.56 -12.09
N ILE A 85 0.01 -4.80 -12.75
CA ILE A 85 0.62 -6.14 -12.79
C ILE A 85 0.88 -6.63 -11.36
N TYR A 86 1.42 -5.77 -10.50
CA TYR A 86 1.66 -6.09 -9.10
C TYR A 86 0.36 -6.44 -8.36
N THR A 87 -0.67 -5.61 -8.43
CA THR A 87 -1.93 -5.86 -7.69
C THR A 87 -2.67 -7.07 -8.21
N ILE A 88 -2.66 -7.32 -9.53
CA ILE A 88 -3.23 -8.52 -10.15
C ILE A 88 -2.49 -9.77 -9.67
N VAL A 89 -1.15 -9.76 -9.62
CA VAL A 89 -0.39 -10.90 -9.10
C VAL A 89 -0.68 -11.14 -7.62
N ALA A 90 -0.74 -10.08 -6.80
CA ALA A 90 -1.04 -10.20 -5.38
C ALA A 90 -2.44 -10.79 -5.13
N ILE A 91 -3.47 -10.31 -5.85
CA ILE A 91 -4.83 -10.84 -5.70
C ILE A 91 -4.96 -12.26 -6.30
N THR A 92 -4.20 -12.59 -7.34
CA THR A 92 -4.10 -13.98 -7.80
C THR A 92 -3.51 -14.89 -6.72
N PHE A 93 -2.43 -14.48 -6.05
CA PHE A 93 -1.89 -15.26 -4.93
C PHE A 93 -2.89 -15.41 -3.78
N TYR A 94 -3.63 -14.34 -3.45
CA TYR A 94 -4.72 -14.41 -2.48
C TYR A 94 -5.73 -15.51 -2.83
N PHE A 95 -6.26 -15.53 -4.06
CA PHE A 95 -7.24 -16.54 -4.47
C PHE A 95 -6.64 -17.95 -4.52
N VAL A 96 -5.43 -18.10 -5.05
CA VAL A 96 -4.76 -19.41 -5.14
C VAL A 96 -4.48 -19.99 -3.76
N ILE A 97 -4.05 -19.17 -2.81
CA ILE A 97 -3.79 -19.61 -1.43
C ILE A 97 -5.10 -19.84 -0.70
N GLY A 98 -6.06 -18.91 -0.85
CA GLY A 98 -7.38 -18.98 -0.23
C GLY A 98 -8.15 -20.24 -0.62
N TYR A 99 -7.94 -20.75 -1.83
CA TYR A 99 -8.48 -22.04 -2.27
C TYR A 99 -8.11 -23.21 -1.33
N PHE A 100 -6.95 -23.17 -0.68
CA PHE A 100 -6.54 -24.21 0.28
C PHE A 100 -7.11 -24.01 1.69
N TYR A 101 -7.74 -22.86 1.97
CA TYR A 101 -8.33 -22.51 3.26
C TYR A 101 -9.85 -22.60 3.26
N ASP A 102 -10.49 -22.57 2.08
CA ASP A 102 -11.94 -22.59 1.94
C ASP A 102 -12.42 -23.86 1.24
N ASP A 103 -13.11 -24.73 1.99
CA ASP A 103 -13.73 -25.96 1.48
C ASP A 103 -14.78 -25.67 0.38
N ASN A 104 -15.29 -24.43 0.29
CA ASN A 104 -16.28 -24.00 -0.69
C ASN A 104 -15.68 -23.22 -1.88
N ALA A 105 -14.36 -23.16 -2.04
CA ALA A 105 -13.72 -22.32 -3.04
C ALA A 105 -14.22 -22.57 -4.49
N ILE A 106 -14.64 -23.80 -4.81
CA ILE A 106 -15.21 -24.19 -6.13
C ILE A 106 -16.58 -23.53 -6.40
N SER A 107 -17.30 -23.09 -5.35
CA SER A 107 -18.62 -22.46 -5.44
C SER A 107 -18.59 -20.93 -5.52
N THR A 108 -17.39 -20.32 -5.46
CA THR A 108 -17.23 -18.85 -5.53
C THR A 108 -17.77 -18.32 -6.86
N PRO A 109 -18.76 -17.40 -6.88
CA PRO A 109 -19.30 -16.85 -8.11
C PRO A 109 -18.25 -16.14 -8.96
N ILE A 110 -18.36 -16.26 -10.29
CA ILE A 110 -17.44 -15.58 -11.22
C ILE A 110 -17.44 -14.06 -11.03
N THR A 111 -18.58 -13.49 -10.62
CA THR A 111 -18.74 -12.06 -10.32
C THR A 111 -17.82 -11.60 -9.20
N THR A 112 -17.59 -12.44 -8.18
CA THR A 112 -16.65 -12.14 -7.10
C THR A 112 -15.23 -11.99 -7.65
N TYR A 113 -14.76 -12.90 -8.49
CA TYR A 113 -13.45 -12.75 -9.12
C TYR A 113 -13.35 -11.46 -9.96
N VAL A 114 -14.38 -11.16 -10.76
CA VAL A 114 -14.41 -9.93 -11.58
C VAL A 114 -14.34 -8.67 -10.72
N GLU A 115 -15.06 -8.62 -9.61
CA GLU A 115 -15.05 -7.49 -8.68
C GLU A 115 -13.68 -7.31 -8.03
N TRP A 116 -13.08 -8.38 -7.52
CA TRP A 116 -11.77 -8.32 -6.85
C TRP A 116 -10.63 -7.99 -7.81
N TYR A 117 -10.59 -8.61 -9.00
CA TYR A 117 -9.60 -8.27 -10.02
C TYR A 117 -9.82 -6.85 -10.57
N GLY A 118 -11.07 -6.42 -10.76
CA GLY A 118 -11.42 -5.07 -11.20
C GLY A 118 -11.01 -4.00 -10.18
N ALA A 119 -11.35 -4.19 -8.91
CA ALA A 119 -10.94 -3.31 -7.82
C ALA A 119 -9.41 -3.27 -7.68
N SER A 120 -8.74 -4.42 -7.78
CA SER A 120 -7.27 -4.51 -7.75
C SER A 120 -6.61 -3.78 -8.91
N ALA A 121 -7.16 -3.88 -10.11
CA ALA A 121 -6.68 -3.14 -11.27
C ALA A 121 -6.85 -1.63 -11.08
N LEU A 122 -8.04 -1.17 -10.67
CA LEU A 122 -8.30 0.25 -10.41
C LEU A 122 -7.41 0.81 -9.29
N GLY A 123 -7.31 0.09 -8.17
CA GLY A 123 -6.42 0.44 -7.07
C GLY A 123 -4.95 0.49 -7.50
N GLY A 124 -4.53 -0.46 -8.34
CA GLY A 124 -3.21 -0.49 -8.97
C GLY A 124 -2.95 0.74 -9.84
N ILE A 125 -3.86 1.10 -10.74
CA ILE A 125 -3.74 2.29 -11.58
C ILE A 125 -3.60 3.54 -10.72
N ILE A 126 -4.54 3.76 -9.80
CA ILE A 126 -4.60 4.97 -8.96
C ILE A 126 -3.34 5.05 -8.10
N GLY A 127 -3.00 3.96 -7.40
CA GLY A 127 -1.81 3.88 -6.55
C GLY A 127 -0.52 4.13 -7.35
N GLY A 128 -0.34 3.44 -8.48
CA GLY A 128 0.84 3.59 -9.33
C GLY A 128 1.02 5.03 -9.85
N VAL A 129 -0.07 5.64 -10.32
CA VAL A 129 -0.07 7.03 -10.79
C VAL A 129 0.33 8.00 -9.66
N ILE A 130 -0.27 7.85 -8.49
CA ILE A 130 0.04 8.70 -7.33
C ILE A 130 1.49 8.51 -6.89
N GLY A 131 1.95 7.26 -6.84
CA GLY A 131 3.35 6.92 -6.56
C GLY A 131 4.33 7.57 -7.52
N PHE A 132 3.99 7.62 -8.82
CA PHE A 132 4.81 8.33 -9.81
C PHE A 132 4.85 9.84 -9.56
N PHE A 133 3.72 10.47 -9.24
CA PHE A 133 3.64 11.90 -8.95
C PHE A 133 4.27 12.30 -7.62
N LEU A 134 4.39 11.37 -6.67
CA LEU A 134 5.02 11.61 -5.37
C LEU A 134 6.48 12.09 -5.51
N ARG A 135 7.17 11.70 -6.60
CA ARG A 135 8.51 12.19 -6.94
C ARG A 135 8.56 13.69 -7.27
N LYS A 136 7.43 14.24 -7.73
CA LYS A 136 7.32 15.64 -8.20
C LYS A 136 6.70 16.54 -7.15
N THR A 137 5.74 16.03 -6.40
CA THR A 137 5.06 16.80 -5.37
C THR A 137 4.62 15.90 -4.22
N PRO A 138 5.00 16.22 -2.97
CA PRO A 138 4.62 15.43 -1.81
C PRO A 138 3.11 15.53 -1.51
N PHE A 139 2.43 16.57 -2.02
CA PHE A 139 1.00 16.81 -1.76
C PHE A 139 0.07 15.70 -2.27
N VAL A 140 0.53 14.81 -3.16
CA VAL A 140 -0.28 13.64 -3.56
C VAL A 140 -0.52 12.66 -2.41
N LEU A 141 0.27 12.75 -1.32
CA LEU A 141 0.02 11.99 -0.08
C LEU A 141 -1.29 12.37 0.61
N LEU A 142 -1.93 13.49 0.24
CA LEU A 142 -3.26 13.83 0.75
C LEU A 142 -4.31 12.77 0.37
N ILE A 143 -4.11 12.05 -0.74
CA ILE A 143 -4.99 10.94 -1.14
C ILE A 143 -4.83 9.76 -0.18
N LEU A 144 -3.59 9.42 0.19
CA LEU A 144 -3.32 8.40 1.21
C LEU A 144 -3.85 8.82 2.58
N LEU A 145 -3.70 10.09 2.94
CA LEU A 145 -4.24 10.66 4.17
C LEU A 145 -5.76 10.48 4.25
N ALA A 146 -6.48 10.77 3.16
CA ALA A 146 -7.92 10.56 3.07
C ALA A 146 -8.29 9.08 3.24
N GLY A 147 -7.54 8.16 2.62
CA GLY A 147 -7.74 6.72 2.79
C GLY A 147 -7.53 6.24 4.22
N LEU A 148 -6.51 6.74 4.92
CA LEU A 148 -6.25 6.42 6.33
C LEU A 148 -7.37 6.92 7.26
N LEU A 149 -7.86 8.15 7.03
CA LEU A 149 -8.99 8.71 7.79
C LEU A 149 -10.28 7.93 7.53
N PHE A 150 -10.54 7.56 6.28
CA PHE A 150 -11.68 6.73 5.92
C PHE A 150 -11.62 5.33 6.56
N GLN A 151 -10.43 4.72 6.61
CA GLN A 151 -10.25 3.43 7.26
C GLN A 151 -10.50 3.52 8.78
N LEU A 152 -9.99 4.55 9.45
CA LEU A 152 -10.29 4.81 10.87
C LEU A 152 -11.79 4.99 11.12
N TYR A 153 -12.48 5.67 10.20
CA TYR A 153 -13.93 5.85 10.27
C TYR A 153 -14.69 4.52 10.13
N ILE A 154 -14.33 3.69 9.13
CA ILE A 154 -14.96 2.36 8.92
C ILE A 154 -14.72 1.44 10.12
N ASN A 155 -13.49 1.40 10.64
CA ASN A 155 -13.13 0.56 11.79
C ASN A 155 -13.99 0.87 13.03
N GLY A 156 -14.43 2.12 13.18
CA GLY A 156 -15.40 2.54 14.20
C GLY A 156 -14.94 2.34 15.65
N MET A 157 -15.84 2.61 16.60
CA MET A 157 -15.53 2.49 18.03
C MET A 157 -15.26 1.05 18.49
N SER A 158 -15.88 0.05 17.87
CA SER A 158 -15.71 -1.36 18.25
C SER A 158 -14.26 -1.85 18.07
N SER A 159 -13.53 -1.32 17.09
CA SER A 159 -12.11 -1.65 16.88
C SER A 159 -11.20 -1.26 18.05
N TRP A 160 -11.63 -0.31 18.90
CA TRP A 160 -10.88 0.11 20.09
C TRP A 160 -11.07 -0.82 21.30
N ASN A 161 -11.94 -1.83 21.19
CA ASN A 161 -12.23 -2.76 22.28
C ASN A 161 -11.41 -4.06 22.19
N ASN A 162 -10.54 -4.21 21.18
CA ASN A 162 -9.63 -5.34 21.03
C ASN A 162 -8.19 -4.85 20.77
N ILE A 163 -7.20 -5.50 21.38
CA ILE A 163 -5.78 -5.16 21.31
C ILE A 163 -5.25 -5.04 19.88
N ILE A 164 -5.71 -5.91 18.97
CA ILE A 164 -5.30 -5.87 17.55
C ILE A 164 -5.85 -4.61 16.86
N GLY A 165 -7.13 -4.31 17.05
CA GLY A 165 -7.76 -3.13 16.48
C GLY A 165 -7.18 -1.82 17.04
N ILE A 166 -6.91 -1.77 18.35
CA ILE A 166 -6.19 -0.66 19.00
C ILE A 166 -4.83 -0.45 18.31
N SER A 167 -4.06 -1.52 18.12
CA SER A 167 -2.73 -1.45 17.52
C SER A 167 -2.76 -0.96 16.06
N GLN A 168 -3.74 -1.42 15.28
CA GLN A 168 -3.95 -0.95 13.91
C GLN A 168 -4.33 0.54 13.88
N ASN A 169 -5.27 0.96 14.71
CA ASN A 169 -5.72 2.35 14.75
C ASN A 169 -4.59 3.30 15.18
N ILE A 170 -3.81 2.92 16.20
CA ILE A 170 -2.61 3.67 16.61
C ILE A 170 -1.64 3.81 15.44
N THR A 171 -1.43 2.73 14.67
CA THR A 171 -0.54 2.75 13.51
C THR A 171 -1.05 3.70 12.43
N PHE A 172 -2.35 3.69 12.13
CA PHE A 172 -2.94 4.66 11.19
C PHE A 172 -2.80 6.11 11.67
N CYS A 173 -3.01 6.36 12.97
CA CYS A 173 -2.78 7.69 13.55
C CYS A 173 -1.31 8.13 13.41
N LEU A 174 -0.35 7.23 13.67
CA LEU A 174 1.07 7.52 13.51
C LEU A 174 1.44 7.79 12.04
N MET A 175 0.86 7.04 11.10
CA MET A 175 1.04 7.28 9.66
C MET A 175 0.49 8.64 9.24
N ILE A 176 -0.71 9.00 9.71
CA ILE A 176 -1.32 10.33 9.48
C ILE A 176 -0.39 11.43 9.97
N LEU A 177 0.06 11.36 11.24
CA LEU A 177 0.98 12.34 11.81
C LEU A 177 2.28 12.44 11.02
N SER A 178 2.85 11.29 10.61
CA SER A 178 4.08 11.25 9.82
C SER A 178 3.92 11.93 8.46
N ILE A 179 2.79 11.70 7.78
CA ILE A 179 2.47 12.36 6.50
C ILE A 179 2.33 13.87 6.71
N LEU A 180 1.61 14.31 7.74
CA LEU A 180 1.43 15.74 8.02
C LEU A 180 2.76 16.44 8.29
N ILE A 181 3.63 15.84 9.12
CA ILE A 181 4.97 16.36 9.40
C ILE A 181 5.80 16.46 8.11
N TYR A 182 5.77 15.42 7.28
CA TYR A 182 6.48 15.40 6.00
C TYR A 182 5.98 16.49 5.03
N LEU A 183 4.66 16.71 4.96
CA LEU A 183 4.07 17.77 4.13
C LEU A 183 4.45 19.17 4.61
N VAL A 184 4.45 19.42 5.92
CA VAL A 184 4.84 20.72 6.49
C VAL A 184 6.32 21.01 6.22
N THR A 185 7.19 20.03 6.49
CA THR A 185 8.64 20.19 6.29
C THR A 185 9.02 20.39 4.84
N SER A 186 8.44 19.60 3.92
CA SER A 186 8.68 19.76 2.47
C SER A 186 8.20 21.11 1.92
N LYS A 187 7.09 21.65 2.43
CA LYS A 187 6.62 23.00 2.10
C LYS A 187 7.60 24.08 2.57
N ILE A 188 8.13 23.96 3.80
CA ILE A 188 9.11 24.90 4.35
C ILE A 188 10.40 24.91 3.52
N SER A 189 10.92 23.74 3.14
CA SER A 189 12.12 23.62 2.31
C SER A 189 11.97 24.20 0.91
N SER A 190 10.74 24.26 0.39
CA SER A 190 10.43 24.80 -0.93
C SER A 190 10.19 26.32 -0.93
N CYS A 191 10.16 26.96 0.24
CA CYS A 191 10.00 28.41 0.36
C CYS A 191 11.34 29.10 0.03
N PRO A 192 11.40 30.05 -0.91
CA PRO A 192 12.63 30.80 -1.16
C PRO A 192 13.07 31.48 0.14
N LYS A 193 14.31 31.24 0.57
CA LYS A 193 14.90 32.08 1.61
C LYS A 193 14.85 33.51 1.09
N THR A 194 14.07 34.37 1.73
CA THR A 194 14.13 35.82 1.52
C THR A 194 15.58 36.21 1.67
N GLN A 195 16.25 36.53 0.56
CA GLN A 195 17.57 37.15 0.60
C GLN A 195 17.35 38.47 1.34
N LEU A 196 17.90 38.59 2.56
CA LEU A 196 17.99 39.89 3.19
C LEU A 196 18.72 40.80 2.21
N PRO A 197 18.21 42.00 1.89
CA PRO A 197 18.98 42.96 1.16
C PRO A 197 20.25 43.22 1.96
N ASN A 198 21.41 42.93 1.38
CA ASN A 198 22.69 43.42 1.88
C ASN A 198 22.64 44.94 1.82
N SER A 199 22.11 45.58 2.87
CA SER A 199 22.15 47.01 3.02
C SER A 199 23.57 47.42 3.35
N ILE A 200 24.26 47.86 2.30
CA ILE A 200 25.15 49.02 2.27
C ILE A 200 26.47 48.86 3.04
N SER A 201 27.50 48.43 2.30
CA SER A 201 28.84 48.96 2.47
C SER A 201 28.89 50.39 1.89
N LYS A 202 29.04 51.38 2.76
CA LYS A 202 29.93 52.55 2.69
C LYS A 202 29.42 53.66 3.59
#